data_AF-A0A6N7VA92-F1
#
_entry.id   AF-A0A6N7VA92-F1
#
_cell.length_a   1.000
_cell.length_b   1.000
_cell.length_c   1.000
_cell.angle_alpha   90.00
_cell.angle_beta   90.00
_cell.angle_gamma   90.00
#
_symmetry.space_group_name_H-M   'P 1'
#
loop_
_entity.id
_entity.type
_entity.pdbx_description
1 polymer ?
#
loop_
_entity_poly.entity_id
_entity_poly.type
_entity_poly.pdbx_seq_one_letter_code
_entity_poly.pdbx_strand_id
1 'polypeptide(L)'
;MTKVESGVPAVLANRLSAKPEPQRAFSWNRQKWEAVVADIPDAREVLSALPDELNRNTVREVVQSNLVRERVLGALVPVLIWGGPGGYGPYRASRILTNGKGSAGGAAEEAVRERLIKASEVVRNGDAAEAFRYLNNEGKIKFLGPAFFTKWLAFSSMSGAVDGEEVAPILDKRVRDWISQNTKSAQHINLRTTLTKDYRRYLDLLDAWGTPYGRTRAQVELAIFDLTRDRPAA
;
A
#
# COMPACT_ATOMS: atom_id res chain seq x y z
N MET A 1 -18.97 11.66 16.40
CA MET A 1 -18.41 10.31 16.43
C MET A 1 -19.54 9.33 16.18
N THR A 2 -19.65 8.78 14.98
CA THR A 2 -20.69 7.80 14.65
C THR A 2 -20.09 6.42 14.85
N LYS A 3 -20.56 5.71 15.88
CA LYS A 3 -20.13 4.35 16.23
C LYS A 3 -20.37 3.44 15.01
N VAL A 4 -19.31 2.89 14.41
CA VAL A 4 -19.45 1.91 13.33
C VAL A 4 -19.83 0.58 13.95
N GLU A 5 -21.13 0.36 14.15
CA GLU A 5 -21.72 -0.88 14.68
C GLU A 5 -21.88 -1.96 13.61
N SER A 6 -20.92 -2.13 12.70
CA SER A 6 -20.94 -3.28 11.80
C SER A 6 -20.24 -4.47 12.45
N GLY A 7 -21.01 -5.51 12.79
CA GLY A 7 -20.45 -6.76 13.32
C GLY A 7 -19.42 -7.35 12.36
N VAL A 8 -18.34 -7.91 12.92
CA VAL A 8 -17.26 -8.52 12.13
C VAL A 8 -17.83 -9.68 11.31
N PRO A 9 -17.62 -9.72 9.97
CA PRO A 9 -18.06 -10.86 9.16
C PRO A 9 -17.48 -12.17 9.68
N ALA A 10 -18.29 -13.22 9.82
CA ALA A 10 -17.90 -14.47 10.49
C ALA A 10 -16.62 -15.12 9.93
N VAL A 11 -16.44 -15.08 8.60
CA VAL A 11 -15.23 -15.60 7.94
C VAL A 11 -13.97 -14.82 8.33
N LEU A 12 -14.10 -13.50 8.54
CA LEU A 12 -13.00 -12.67 9.03
C LEU A 12 -12.77 -12.90 10.52
N ALA A 13 -13.83 -12.99 11.33
CA ALA A 13 -13.72 -13.33 12.75
C ALA A 13 -12.91 -14.64 12.96
N ASN A 14 -13.21 -15.69 12.20
CA ASN A 14 -12.46 -16.95 12.24
C ASN A 14 -10.98 -16.74 11.89
N ARG A 15 -10.67 -15.91 10.89
CA ARG A 15 -9.28 -15.62 10.50
C ARG A 15 -8.54 -14.80 11.57
N LEU A 16 -9.21 -13.84 12.20
CA LEU A 16 -8.60 -12.97 13.22
C LEU A 16 -8.33 -13.72 14.54
N SER A 17 -9.17 -14.70 14.88
CA SER A 17 -8.98 -15.60 16.04
C SER A 17 -7.79 -16.56 15.89
N ALA A 18 -7.42 -16.91 14.66
CA ALA A 18 -6.26 -17.75 14.40
C ALA A 18 -4.94 -16.98 14.59
N LYS A 19 -3.81 -17.69 14.72
CA LYS A 19 -2.48 -17.06 14.74
C LYS A 19 -2.27 -16.25 13.46
N PRO A 20 -1.71 -15.02 13.51
CA PRO A 20 -1.37 -14.27 12.32
C PRO A 20 -0.33 -15.01 11.49
N GLU A 21 -0.61 -15.11 10.20
CA GLU A 21 0.33 -15.67 9.24
C GLU A 21 0.98 -14.52 8.45
N PRO A 22 2.31 -14.52 8.27
CA PRO A 22 2.97 -13.56 7.39
C PRO A 22 2.48 -13.68 5.94
N GLN A 23 2.56 -12.59 5.19
CA GLN A 23 2.28 -12.63 3.76
C GLN A 23 3.22 -13.62 3.05
N ARG A 24 2.66 -14.57 2.31
CA ARG A 24 3.43 -15.50 1.45
C ARG A 24 4.24 -14.72 0.41
N ALA A 25 5.50 -15.14 0.21
CA ALA A 25 6.34 -14.60 -0.84
C ALA A 25 5.82 -14.95 -2.24
N PHE A 26 6.21 -14.17 -3.23
CA PHE A 26 5.91 -14.42 -4.64
C PHE A 26 7.08 -14.04 -5.54
N SER A 27 7.23 -14.77 -6.64
CA SER A 27 8.21 -14.50 -7.69
C SER A 27 7.84 -13.28 -8.53
N TRP A 28 8.83 -12.60 -9.08
CA TRP A 28 8.67 -11.52 -10.05
C TRP A 28 9.76 -11.60 -11.14
N ASN A 29 9.63 -10.81 -12.21
CA ASN A 29 10.59 -10.84 -13.32
C ASN A 29 11.40 -9.55 -13.37
N ARG A 30 12.65 -9.59 -12.92
CA ARG A 30 13.57 -8.45 -12.86
C ARG A 30 13.81 -7.78 -14.22
N GLN A 31 14.03 -8.58 -15.27
CA GLN A 31 14.34 -8.08 -16.61
C GLN A 31 13.24 -7.15 -17.15
N LYS A 32 11.97 -7.43 -16.83
CA LYS A 32 10.85 -6.55 -17.22
C LYS A 32 10.90 -5.14 -16.60
N TRP A 33 11.69 -4.94 -15.55
CA TRP A 33 11.80 -3.67 -14.82
C TRP A 33 13.09 -2.90 -15.11
N GLU A 34 14.08 -3.51 -15.77
CA GLU A 34 15.37 -2.87 -16.05
C GLU A 34 15.20 -1.57 -16.84
N ALA A 35 14.40 -1.59 -17.91
CA ALA A 35 14.11 -0.41 -18.71
C ALA A 35 13.31 0.67 -17.94
N VAL A 36 12.53 0.28 -16.93
CA VAL A 36 11.70 1.21 -16.14
C VAL A 36 12.57 2.11 -15.25
N VAL A 37 13.67 1.58 -14.74
CA VAL A 37 14.57 2.26 -13.80
C VAL A 37 15.89 2.70 -14.45
N ALA A 38 16.00 2.56 -15.77
CA ALA A 38 17.23 2.84 -16.50
C ALA A 38 17.75 4.25 -16.21
N ASP A 39 16.90 5.27 -16.13
CA ASP A 39 17.35 6.64 -15.89
C ASP A 39 17.35 7.06 -14.40
N ILE A 40 17.14 6.12 -13.47
CA ILE A 40 16.99 6.40 -12.04
C ILE A 40 18.05 5.60 -11.26
N PRO A 41 19.25 6.15 -11.02
CA PRO A 41 20.38 5.42 -10.45
C PRO A 41 20.05 4.65 -9.16
N ASP A 42 19.41 5.32 -8.18
CA ASP A 42 19.02 4.69 -6.91
C ASP A 42 18.06 3.51 -7.11
N ALA A 43 17.10 3.64 -8.02
CA ALA A 43 16.16 2.58 -8.31
C ALA A 43 16.79 1.41 -9.08
N ARG A 44 17.80 1.69 -9.91
CA ARG A 44 18.59 0.67 -10.60
C ARG A 44 19.43 -0.14 -9.62
N GLU A 45 20.09 0.53 -8.67
CA GLU A 45 20.84 -0.11 -7.58
C GLU A 45 19.92 -1.00 -6.73
N VAL A 46 18.74 -0.50 -6.37
CA VAL A 46 17.75 -1.29 -5.63
C VAL A 46 17.27 -2.49 -6.46
N LEU A 47 16.96 -2.27 -7.74
CA LEU A 47 16.48 -3.33 -8.62
C LEU A 47 17.47 -4.48 -8.75
N SER A 48 18.79 -4.22 -8.78
CA SER A 48 19.80 -5.28 -8.86
C SER A 48 19.99 -6.04 -7.55
N ALA A 49 19.71 -5.40 -6.40
CA ALA A 49 19.86 -6.00 -5.08
C ALA A 49 18.63 -6.76 -4.57
N LEU A 50 17.43 -6.52 -5.14
CA LEU A 50 16.22 -7.24 -4.71
C LEU A 50 16.37 -8.76 -4.89
N PRO A 51 15.83 -9.61 -4.00
CA PRO A 51 15.77 -11.06 -4.22
C PRO A 51 14.71 -11.43 -5.27
N ASP A 52 14.77 -12.65 -5.80
CA ASP A 52 13.83 -13.12 -6.84
C ASP A 52 12.41 -13.40 -6.31
N GLU A 53 12.26 -13.53 -4.99
CA GLU A 53 10.97 -13.62 -4.30
C GLU A 53 10.78 -12.45 -3.35
N LEU A 54 9.60 -11.84 -3.37
CA LEU A 54 9.26 -10.71 -2.51
C LEU A 54 8.11 -11.06 -1.57
N ASN A 55 8.21 -10.59 -0.33
CA ASN A 55 7.12 -10.52 0.62
C ASN A 55 7.08 -9.13 1.28
N ARG A 56 6.12 -8.90 2.17
CA ARG A 56 5.96 -7.62 2.87
C ARG A 56 7.20 -7.24 3.71
N ASN A 57 7.90 -8.20 4.34
CA ASN A 57 9.12 -7.91 5.12
C ASN A 57 10.28 -7.45 4.22
N THR A 58 10.56 -8.18 3.15
CA THR A 58 11.62 -7.81 2.19
C THR A 58 11.42 -6.41 1.62
N VAL A 59 10.18 -6.09 1.21
CA VAL A 59 9.87 -4.77 0.66
C VAL A 59 9.97 -3.68 1.72
N ARG A 60 9.51 -3.95 2.95
CA ARG A 60 9.70 -3.02 4.09
C ARG A 60 11.18 -2.70 4.28
N GLU A 61 12.04 -3.71 4.41
CA GLU A 61 13.48 -3.51 4.69
C GLU A 61 14.13 -2.61 3.64
N VAL A 62 13.86 -2.86 2.35
CA VAL A 62 14.39 -2.07 1.24
C VAL A 62 13.83 -0.65 1.25
N VAL A 63 12.52 -0.48 1.47
CA VAL A 63 11.89 0.84 1.55
C VAL A 63 12.49 1.66 2.70
N GLN A 64 12.58 1.08 3.89
CA GLN A 64 13.07 1.76 5.08
C GLN A 64 14.56 2.13 4.93
N SER A 65 15.39 1.22 4.42
CA SER A 65 16.81 1.52 4.17
C SER A 65 17.01 2.63 3.14
N ASN A 66 16.16 2.73 2.12
CA ASN A 66 16.27 3.78 1.10
C ASN A 66 15.74 5.13 1.60
N LEU A 67 14.67 5.13 2.40
CA LEU A 67 14.14 6.36 3.00
C LEU A 67 15.15 7.00 3.96
N VAL A 68 15.89 6.21 4.75
CA VAL A 68 16.99 6.72 5.61
C VAL A 68 18.12 7.36 4.80
N ARG A 69 18.33 6.91 3.56
CA ARG A 69 19.36 7.44 2.64
C ARG A 69 18.82 8.51 1.70
N GLU A 70 17.59 8.99 1.93
CA GLU A 70 16.90 9.98 1.08
C GLU A 70 16.70 9.52 -0.39
N ARG A 71 16.79 8.21 -0.64
CA ARG A 71 16.62 7.58 -1.97
C ARG A 71 15.15 7.26 -2.25
N VAL A 72 14.28 8.27 -2.28
CA VAL A 72 12.81 8.08 -2.29
C VAL A 72 12.31 7.28 -3.50
N LEU A 73 12.90 7.45 -4.70
CA LEU A 73 12.52 6.64 -5.87
C LEU A 73 13.06 5.21 -5.78
N GLY A 74 14.24 5.02 -5.17
CA GLY A 74 14.75 3.70 -4.80
C GLY A 74 13.82 2.98 -3.81
N ALA A 75 13.18 3.71 -2.90
CA ALA A 75 12.16 3.18 -2.01
C ALA A 75 10.82 2.88 -2.73
N LEU A 76 10.39 3.73 -3.66
CA LEU A 76 9.10 3.56 -4.34
C LEU A 76 9.08 2.32 -5.26
N VAL A 77 10.17 2.03 -5.97
CA VAL A 77 10.18 0.96 -6.99
C VAL A 77 9.83 -0.43 -6.43
N PRO A 78 10.41 -0.90 -5.31
CA PRO A 78 9.99 -2.14 -4.65
C PRO A 78 8.48 -2.19 -4.33
N VAL A 79 7.89 -1.06 -3.95
CA VAL A 79 6.44 -0.97 -3.68
C VAL A 79 5.62 -1.15 -4.96
N LEU A 80 6.08 -0.58 -6.07
CA LEU A 80 5.44 -0.74 -7.38
C LEU A 80 5.55 -2.18 -7.90
N ILE A 81 6.72 -2.80 -7.75
CA ILE A 81 6.93 -4.23 -8.05
C ILE A 81 5.99 -5.07 -7.20
N TRP A 82 5.94 -4.83 -5.89
CA TRP A 82 5.10 -5.60 -4.98
C TRP A 82 3.60 -5.47 -5.29
N GLY A 83 3.15 -4.26 -5.64
CA GLY A 83 1.77 -3.99 -6.02
C GLY A 83 1.38 -4.46 -7.43
N GLY A 84 2.35 -4.88 -8.25
CA GLY A 84 2.12 -5.28 -9.65
C GLY A 84 3.35 -5.96 -10.26
N PRO A 85 3.70 -7.19 -9.86
CA PRO A 85 4.99 -7.80 -10.16
C PRO A 85 5.25 -8.13 -11.63
N GLY A 86 4.22 -8.13 -12.47
CA GLY A 86 4.30 -8.40 -13.90
C GLY A 86 3.16 -7.77 -14.70
N GLY A 87 2.95 -8.28 -15.92
CA GLY A 87 1.93 -7.79 -16.84
C GLY A 87 2.05 -6.28 -17.11
N TYR A 88 1.01 -5.52 -16.78
CA TYR A 88 0.95 -4.07 -16.96
C TYR A 88 1.71 -3.27 -15.86
N GLY A 89 2.29 -3.94 -14.87
CA GLY A 89 3.01 -3.32 -13.75
C GLY A 89 4.18 -2.43 -14.18
N PRO A 90 5.18 -2.95 -14.90
CA PRO A 90 6.32 -2.17 -15.40
C PRO A 90 5.91 -0.93 -16.21
N TYR A 91 4.93 -1.09 -17.12
CA TYR A 91 4.40 0.02 -17.90
C TYR A 91 3.80 1.11 -17.01
N ARG A 92 2.95 0.73 -16.05
CA ARG A 92 2.36 1.69 -15.10
C ARG A 92 3.43 2.40 -14.27
N ALA A 93 4.44 1.65 -13.81
CA ALA A 93 5.55 2.22 -13.04
C ALA A 93 6.36 3.23 -13.85
N SER A 94 6.69 2.92 -15.12
CA SER A 94 7.34 3.87 -16.03
C SER A 94 6.52 5.15 -16.18
N ARG A 95 5.20 5.05 -16.34
CA ARG A 95 4.32 6.23 -16.43
C ARG A 95 4.33 7.08 -15.17
N ILE A 96 4.39 6.47 -13.99
CA ILE A 96 4.49 7.18 -12.70
C ILE A 96 5.84 7.89 -12.60
N LEU A 97 6.94 7.15 -12.78
CA LEU A 97 8.30 7.63 -12.57
C LEU A 97 8.72 8.72 -13.56
N THR A 98 8.23 8.64 -14.80
CA THR A 98 8.53 9.61 -15.86
C THR A 98 7.47 10.71 -15.99
N ASN A 99 6.45 10.70 -15.13
CA ASN A 99 5.25 11.54 -15.28
C ASN A 99 4.59 11.41 -16.69
N GLY A 100 4.82 10.28 -17.36
CA GLY A 100 4.36 9.96 -18.71
C GLY A 100 5.20 10.52 -19.86
N LYS A 101 6.38 11.08 -19.59
CA LYS A 101 7.26 11.69 -20.60
C LYS A 101 8.26 10.72 -21.27
N GLY A 102 8.32 9.46 -20.82
CA GLY A 102 9.15 8.43 -21.44
C GLY A 102 10.56 8.29 -20.85
N SER A 103 11.12 9.34 -20.24
CA SER A 103 12.36 9.31 -19.47
C SER A 103 12.17 9.96 -18.10
N ALA A 104 13.01 9.58 -17.15
CA ALA A 104 13.07 10.22 -15.84
C ALA A 104 13.84 11.57 -15.93
N GLY A 105 13.76 12.39 -14.89
CA GLY A 105 14.51 13.64 -14.75
C GLY A 105 13.70 14.95 -14.85
N GLY A 106 14.40 16.04 -14.52
CA GLY A 106 13.88 17.41 -14.53
C GLY A 106 12.81 17.69 -13.47
N ALA A 107 12.14 18.84 -13.59
CA ALA A 107 11.18 19.33 -12.58
C ALA A 107 10.00 18.37 -12.31
N ALA A 108 9.66 17.50 -13.26
CA ALA A 108 8.59 16.52 -13.09
C ALA A 108 8.99 15.40 -12.12
N GLU A 109 10.22 14.92 -12.19
CA GLU A 109 10.75 13.94 -11.24
C GLU A 109 10.90 14.56 -9.85
N GLU A 110 11.43 15.78 -9.79
CA GLU A 110 11.62 16.48 -8.51
C GLU A 110 10.28 16.64 -7.77
N ALA A 111 9.24 17.07 -8.47
CA ALA A 111 7.90 17.16 -7.89
C ALA A 111 7.34 15.81 -7.42
N VAL A 112 7.71 14.70 -8.07
CA VAL A 112 7.33 13.34 -7.61
C VAL A 112 8.07 13.02 -6.32
N ARG A 113 9.37 13.28 -6.24
CA ARG A 113 10.21 13.06 -5.05
C ARG A 113 9.69 13.84 -3.85
N GLU A 114 9.51 15.14 -4.00
CA GLU A 114 9.01 16.04 -2.95
C GLU A 114 7.65 15.57 -2.39
N ARG A 115 6.72 15.15 -3.27
CA ARG A 115 5.40 14.66 -2.86
C ARG A 115 5.47 13.33 -2.12
N LEU A 116 6.33 12.42 -2.54
CA LEU A 116 6.52 11.14 -1.85
C LEU A 116 7.16 11.34 -0.48
N ILE A 117 8.17 12.21 -0.38
CA ILE A 117 8.84 12.58 0.87
C ILE A 117 7.82 13.17 1.84
N LYS A 118 7.11 14.22 1.44
CA LYS A 118 6.10 14.85 2.29
C LYS A 118 5.02 13.88 2.75
N ALA A 119 4.53 13.00 1.87
CA ALA A 119 3.55 12.00 2.26
C ALA A 119 4.13 10.97 3.25
N SER A 120 5.40 10.59 3.09
CA SER A 120 6.10 9.67 3.99
C SER A 120 6.32 10.27 5.38
N GLU A 121 6.62 11.57 5.47
CA GLU A 121 6.74 12.30 6.74
C GLU A 121 5.40 12.36 7.47
N VAL A 122 4.33 12.76 6.77
CA VAL A 122 2.99 12.86 7.36
C VAL A 122 2.52 11.51 7.90
N VAL A 123 2.69 10.41 7.15
CA VAL A 123 2.25 9.09 7.63
C VAL A 123 3.11 8.59 8.79
N ARG A 124 4.41 8.88 8.81
CA ARG A 124 5.32 8.52 9.91
C ARG A 124 5.04 9.26 11.20
N ASN A 125 4.43 10.45 11.12
CA ASN A 125 3.95 11.21 12.27
C ASN A 125 2.59 10.70 12.79
N GLY A 126 2.11 9.55 12.31
CA GLY A 126 0.89 8.89 12.80
C GLY A 126 -0.40 9.33 12.12
N ASP A 127 -0.35 10.23 11.12
CA ASP A 127 -1.55 10.71 10.44
C ASP A 127 -1.74 10.08 9.05
N ALA A 128 -2.14 8.81 9.04
CA ALA A 128 -2.43 8.08 7.81
C ALA A 128 -3.57 8.72 6.99
N ALA A 129 -4.56 9.31 7.65
CA ALA A 129 -5.68 9.95 6.97
C ALA A 129 -5.27 11.24 6.27
N GLU A 130 -4.40 12.04 6.88
CA GLU A 130 -3.85 13.24 6.26
C GLU A 130 -2.88 12.91 5.14
N ALA A 131 -2.02 11.89 5.30
CA ALA A 131 -1.15 11.45 4.22
C ALA A 131 -1.95 10.96 2.99
N PHE A 132 -3.06 10.24 3.24
CA PHE A 132 -4.02 9.86 2.20
C PHE A 132 -4.70 11.08 1.56
N ARG A 133 -5.12 12.07 2.37
CA ARG A 133 -5.72 13.31 1.88
C ARG A 133 -4.75 14.04 0.96
N TYR A 134 -3.52 14.23 1.41
CA TYR A 134 -2.48 14.92 0.66
C TYR A 134 -2.24 14.29 -0.71
N LEU A 135 -2.01 12.97 -0.79
CA LEU A 135 -1.76 12.28 -2.06
C LEU A 135 -2.98 12.19 -2.99
N ASN A 136 -4.19 12.38 -2.47
CA ASN A 136 -5.39 12.52 -3.30
C ASN A 136 -5.60 13.95 -3.84
N ASN A 137 -4.97 14.95 -3.24
CA ASN A 137 -5.21 16.37 -3.51
C ASN A 137 -3.91 17.09 -3.89
N GLU A 138 -3.32 17.87 -2.99
CA GLU A 138 -2.18 18.76 -3.29
C GLU A 138 -0.92 17.99 -3.68
N GLY A 139 -0.75 16.80 -3.09
CA GLY A 139 0.35 15.87 -3.33
C GLY A 139 0.09 14.89 -4.48
N LYS A 140 -0.96 15.08 -5.28
CA LYS A 140 -1.32 14.12 -6.32
C LYS A 140 -0.20 13.88 -7.31
N ILE A 141 0.21 12.62 -7.47
CA ILE A 141 1.19 12.19 -8.47
C ILE A 141 0.44 11.59 -9.65
N LYS A 142 0.78 12.04 -10.87
CA LYS A 142 0.12 11.56 -12.09
C LYS A 142 0.32 10.05 -12.23
N PHE A 143 -0.74 9.34 -12.62
CA PHE A 143 -0.78 7.87 -12.75
C PHE A 143 -0.60 7.05 -11.47
N LEU A 144 -0.21 7.67 -10.34
CA LEU A 144 -0.14 7.00 -9.04
C LEU A 144 -1.51 7.07 -8.36
N GLY A 145 -2.38 6.12 -8.69
CA GLY A 145 -3.72 6.05 -8.13
C GLY A 145 -3.75 5.60 -6.65
N PRO A 146 -4.90 5.76 -5.97
CA PRO A 146 -5.07 5.42 -4.55
C PRO A 146 -4.65 4.03 -4.12
N ALA A 147 -4.92 3.02 -4.95
CA ALA A 147 -4.53 1.64 -4.64
C ALA A 147 -3.01 1.44 -4.57
N PHE A 148 -2.22 2.27 -5.26
CA PHE A 148 -0.76 2.23 -5.23
C PHE A 148 -0.19 3.20 -4.20
N PHE A 149 -0.74 4.41 -4.09
CA PHE A 149 -0.21 5.34 -3.11
C PHE A 149 -0.50 4.88 -1.68
N THR A 150 -1.60 4.16 -1.41
CA THR A 150 -1.82 3.57 -0.08
C THR A 150 -0.80 2.47 0.24
N LYS A 151 -0.26 1.77 -0.77
CA LYS A 151 0.88 0.87 -0.60
C LYS A 151 2.15 1.65 -0.24
N TRP A 152 2.39 2.79 -0.91
CA TRP A 152 3.48 3.70 -0.54
C TRP A 152 3.37 4.15 0.92
N LEU A 153 2.18 4.61 1.36
CA LEU A 153 1.95 5.02 2.74
C LEU A 153 2.16 3.89 3.74
N ALA A 154 1.68 2.69 3.42
CA ALA A 154 1.87 1.50 4.26
C ALA A 154 3.36 1.20 4.46
N PHE A 155 4.12 1.02 3.38
CA PHE A 155 5.54 0.70 3.51
C PHE A 155 6.37 1.84 4.10
N SER A 156 5.98 3.10 3.88
CA SER A 156 6.65 4.26 4.47
C SER A 156 6.46 4.33 5.99
N SER A 157 5.30 3.92 6.51
CA SER A 157 4.97 3.93 7.94
C SER A 157 5.49 2.74 8.73
N MET A 158 5.93 1.65 8.07
CA MET A 158 6.50 0.47 8.72
C MET A 158 7.93 0.69 9.26
N SER A 159 8.14 1.68 10.13
CA SER A 159 9.46 1.96 10.72
C SER A 159 9.90 0.87 11.70
N GLY A 160 8.99 0.31 12.50
CA GLY A 160 9.28 -0.74 13.49
C GLY A 160 9.01 -2.16 12.99
N ALA A 161 7.76 -2.45 12.64
CA ALA A 161 7.31 -3.78 12.21
C ALA A 161 6.38 -3.67 10.99
N VAL A 162 6.15 -4.79 10.29
CA VAL A 162 5.20 -4.83 9.16
C VAL A 162 3.74 -4.75 9.60
N ASP A 163 3.47 -4.97 10.88
CA ASP A 163 2.14 -5.05 11.47
C ASP A 163 1.98 -4.17 12.72
N GLY A 164 2.84 -3.16 12.90
CA GLY A 164 2.74 -2.19 13.99
C GLY A 164 1.44 -1.37 13.95
N GLU A 165 1.07 -0.79 15.09
CA GLU A 165 -0.13 0.04 15.24
C GLU A 165 -0.07 1.32 14.38
N GLU A 166 1.13 1.82 14.13
CA GLU A 166 1.44 2.99 13.31
C GLU A 166 1.28 2.74 11.81
N VAL A 167 1.23 1.47 11.38
CA VAL A 167 1.24 1.10 9.97
C VAL A 167 -0.08 1.51 9.31
N ALA A 168 0.01 2.38 8.31
CA ALA A 168 -1.13 2.77 7.50
C ALA A 168 -1.65 1.57 6.69
N PRO A 169 -2.92 1.15 6.84
CA PRO A 169 -3.46 0.02 6.10
C PRO A 169 -3.69 0.37 4.63
N ILE A 170 -3.46 -0.60 3.76
CA ILE A 170 -3.65 -0.46 2.31
C ILE A 170 -5.15 -0.52 2.00
N LEU A 171 -5.63 0.38 1.13
CA LEU A 171 -7.00 0.34 0.61
C LEU A 171 -6.97 0.19 -0.91
N ASP A 172 -7.00 -1.05 -1.38
CA ASP A 172 -7.12 -1.36 -2.80
C ASP A 172 -8.48 -1.96 -3.18
N LYS A 173 -8.65 -2.24 -4.48
CA LYS A 173 -9.92 -2.78 -5.01
C LYS A 173 -10.31 -4.09 -4.33
N ARG A 174 -9.37 -5.00 -4.05
CA ARG A 174 -9.69 -6.31 -3.47
C ARG A 174 -10.24 -6.14 -2.05
N VAL A 175 -9.53 -5.37 -1.23
CA VAL A 175 -9.95 -5.11 0.16
C VAL A 175 -11.30 -4.38 0.19
N ARG A 176 -11.45 -3.32 -0.61
CA ARG A 176 -12.70 -2.56 -0.70
C ARG A 176 -13.87 -3.43 -1.15
N ASP A 177 -13.70 -4.17 -2.23
CA ASP A 177 -14.78 -4.96 -2.82
C ASP A 177 -15.16 -6.10 -1.86
N TRP A 178 -14.19 -6.70 -1.15
CA TRP A 178 -14.47 -7.67 -0.09
C TRP A 178 -15.30 -7.06 1.03
N ILE A 179 -14.94 -5.87 1.55
CA ILE A 179 -15.69 -5.19 2.62
C ILE A 179 -17.13 -4.91 2.17
N SER A 180 -17.30 -4.40 0.94
CA SER A 180 -18.61 -4.08 0.37
C SER A 180 -19.49 -5.33 0.21
N GLN A 181 -18.91 -6.46 -0.16
CA GLN A 181 -19.63 -7.73 -0.37
C GLN A 181 -19.94 -8.49 0.93
N ASN A 182 -19.17 -8.28 1.99
CA ASN A 182 -19.30 -9.04 3.24
C ASN A 182 -19.94 -8.23 4.38
N THR A 183 -20.40 -7.01 4.10
CA THR A 183 -21.18 -6.19 5.04
C THR A 183 -22.67 -6.23 4.66
N LYS A 184 -23.54 -6.52 5.63
CA LYS A 184 -24.99 -6.73 5.41
C LYS A 184 -25.67 -5.47 4.86
N SER A 185 -26.80 -5.60 4.18
CA SER A 185 -27.50 -4.48 3.51
C SER A 185 -27.80 -3.27 4.42
N ALA A 186 -28.20 -3.48 5.67
CA ALA A 186 -28.44 -2.39 6.64
C ALA A 186 -27.15 -1.67 7.09
N GLN A 187 -25.99 -2.30 6.86
CA GLN A 187 -24.67 -1.84 7.26
C GLN A 187 -23.72 -1.77 6.06
N HIS A 188 -24.26 -1.68 4.84
CA HIS A 188 -23.46 -1.79 3.62
C HIS A 188 -22.37 -0.73 3.60
N ILE A 189 -21.11 -1.17 3.57
CA ILE A 189 -19.96 -0.27 3.60
C ILE A 189 -19.42 -0.14 2.18
N ASN A 190 -19.60 1.04 1.60
CA ASN A 190 -19.00 1.41 0.32
C ASN A 190 -17.93 2.48 0.53
N LEU A 191 -16.67 2.13 0.28
CA LEU A 191 -15.52 3.01 0.51
C LEU A 191 -15.00 3.56 -0.82
N ARG A 192 -15.02 4.89 -1.02
CA ARG A 192 -14.42 5.50 -2.21
C ARG A 192 -12.98 5.89 -1.94
N THR A 193 -12.09 5.44 -2.82
CA THR A 193 -10.65 5.70 -2.70
C THR A 193 -10.25 7.13 -3.05
N THR A 194 -11.19 7.96 -3.50
CA THR A 194 -10.99 9.38 -3.79
C THR A 194 -11.36 10.29 -2.61
N LEU A 195 -11.96 9.74 -1.54
CA LEU A 195 -12.47 10.55 -0.42
C LEU A 195 -11.77 10.22 0.89
N THR A 196 -11.16 11.22 1.49
CA THR A 196 -10.48 11.09 2.80
C THR A 196 -11.42 10.62 3.90
N LYS A 197 -12.69 11.06 3.90
CA LYS A 197 -13.68 10.60 4.88
C LYS A 197 -13.95 9.09 4.81
N ASP A 198 -13.90 8.50 3.61
CA ASP A 198 -14.11 7.07 3.44
C ASP A 198 -12.85 6.30 3.87
N TYR A 199 -11.65 6.87 3.68
CA TYR A 199 -10.43 6.29 4.25
C TYR A 199 -10.40 6.37 5.79
N ARG A 200 -10.84 7.47 6.41
CA ARG A 200 -11.00 7.54 7.87
C ARG A 200 -11.98 6.48 8.39
N ARG A 201 -13.14 6.35 7.73
CA ARG A 201 -14.11 5.29 8.05
C ARG A 201 -13.50 3.89 7.92
N TYR A 202 -12.61 3.69 6.94
CA TYR A 202 -11.87 2.44 6.81
C TYR A 202 -10.92 2.19 7.99
N LEU A 203 -10.18 3.19 8.45
CA LEU A 203 -9.34 3.07 9.66
C LEU A 203 -10.17 2.70 10.89
N ASP A 204 -11.26 3.43 11.14
CA ASP A 204 -12.17 3.18 12.26
C ASP A 204 -12.77 1.77 12.21
N LEU A 205 -13.11 1.30 11.00
CA LEU A 205 -13.64 -0.04 10.78
C LEU A 205 -12.62 -1.12 11.13
N LEU A 206 -11.37 -0.95 10.70
CA LEU A 206 -10.31 -1.91 10.99
C LEU A 206 -9.99 -1.96 12.49
N ASP A 207 -10.02 -0.82 13.18
CA ASP A 207 -9.87 -0.80 14.65
C ASP A 207 -11.02 -1.55 15.33
N ALA A 208 -12.26 -1.25 14.94
CA ALA A 208 -13.44 -1.88 15.50
C ALA A 208 -13.45 -3.41 15.26
N TRP A 209 -12.95 -3.86 14.12
CA TRP A 209 -12.84 -5.28 13.80
C TRP A 209 -11.64 -5.97 14.43
N GLY A 210 -10.52 -5.26 14.60
CA GLY A 210 -9.28 -5.83 15.13
C GLY A 210 -9.19 -5.86 16.65
N THR A 211 -9.68 -4.82 17.33
CA THR A 211 -9.56 -4.65 18.79
C THR A 211 -10.05 -5.88 19.59
N PRO A 212 -11.22 -6.50 19.28
CA PRO A 212 -11.68 -7.68 20.02
C PRO A 212 -10.75 -8.90 19.93
N TYR A 213 -9.85 -8.93 18.95
CA TYR A 213 -8.91 -10.03 18.70
C TYR A 213 -7.45 -9.64 18.99
N GLY A 214 -7.20 -8.44 19.52
CA GLY A 214 -5.84 -7.91 19.71
C GLY A 214 -5.09 -7.76 18.39
N ARG A 215 -5.76 -7.30 17.33
CA ARG A 215 -5.19 -7.16 15.99
C ARG A 215 -5.03 -5.69 15.60
N THR A 216 -3.90 -5.37 14.97
CA THR A 216 -3.67 -4.04 14.40
C THR A 216 -4.40 -3.88 13.07
N ARG A 217 -4.56 -2.63 12.60
CA ARG A 217 -5.17 -2.33 11.30
C ARG A 217 -4.50 -3.07 10.15
N ALA A 218 -3.17 -3.15 10.16
CA ALA A 218 -2.39 -3.85 9.14
C ALA A 218 -2.64 -5.36 9.13
N GLN A 219 -2.86 -5.98 10.29
CA GLN A 219 -3.21 -7.40 10.39
C GLN A 219 -4.63 -7.67 9.87
N VAL A 220 -5.59 -6.80 10.20
CA VAL A 220 -6.97 -6.93 9.69
C VAL A 220 -7.01 -6.74 8.17
N GLU A 221 -6.28 -5.75 7.63
CA GLU A 221 -6.13 -5.54 6.19
C GLU A 221 -5.56 -6.78 5.48
N LEU A 222 -4.49 -7.37 6.03
CA LEU A 222 -3.85 -8.55 5.44
C LEU A 222 -4.79 -9.76 5.47
N ALA A 223 -5.49 -9.97 6.59
CA ALA A 223 -6.48 -11.05 6.72
C ALA A 223 -7.59 -10.91 5.67
N ILE A 224 -8.11 -9.70 5.44
CA ILE A 224 -9.08 -9.43 4.38
C ILE A 224 -8.48 -9.73 3.01
N PHE A 225 -7.26 -9.23 2.75
CA PHE A 225 -6.58 -9.44 1.46
C PHE A 225 -6.40 -10.93 1.15
N ASP A 226 -5.96 -11.74 2.11
CA ASP A 226 -5.77 -13.18 1.92
C ASP A 226 -7.10 -13.91 1.68
N LEU A 227 -8.19 -13.50 2.34
CA LEU A 227 -9.54 -14.02 2.03
C LEU A 227 -9.98 -13.72 0.59
N THR A 228 -9.41 -12.70 -0.07
CA THR A 228 -9.67 -12.47 -1.50
C THR A 228 -8.88 -13.38 -2.43
N ARG A 229 -7.78 -13.97 -1.95
CA ARG A 229 -6.94 -14.92 -2.69
C ARG A 229 -7.45 -16.35 -2.56
N ASP A 230 -8.08 -16.67 -1.43
CA ASP A 230 -8.63 -18.00 -1.14
C ASP A 230 -9.96 -18.28 -1.87
N ARG A 231 -10.50 -17.30 -2.62
CA ARG A 231 -11.65 -17.53 -3.50
C ARG A 231 -11.20 -18.26 -4.78
N PRO A 232 -11.91 -19.32 -5.21
CA PRO A 232 -11.72 -19.85 -6.56
C PRO A 232 -11.89 -18.71 -7.57
N ALA A 233 -11.12 -18.74 -8.67
CA ALA A 233 -11.43 -17.89 -9.80
C ALA A 233 -12.91 -18.14 -10.17
N ALA A 234 -13.71 -17.07 -10.15
CA ALA A 234 -15.06 -17.10 -10.68
C ALA A 234 -15.00 -17.27 -12.21
#